data_AF-A0A067GH16-F1
#
_entry.id   AF-A0A067GH16-F1
#
_cell.length_a   1.000
_cell.length_b   1.000
_cell.length_c   1.000
_cell.angle_alpha   90.00
_cell.angle_beta   90.00
_cell.angle_gamma   90.00
#
_symmetry.space_group_name_H-M   'P 1'
#
loop_
_entity.id
_entity.type
_entity.pdbx_description
1 polymer ?
#
loop_
_entity_poly.entity_id
_entity_poly.type
_entity_poly.pdbx_seq_one_letter_code
_entity_poly.pdbx_strand_id
1 'polypeptide(L)'
;MAATSKTFLFALLLHISFLIPSHQYHPLDSLTPSEFTQIRSIVTKAYPKSTHNLTFQYVGLEERTKQTVLSWLRNETTTNPPRQAFVVARIDHQTHEIIVDLSLQEITSKKTYNGYGYPLLTEEEQEDANKLASTYPLFVASISKRGLKLEEVECGSFTLGWFGEERKNKRIVKMMCYYLDGTLNADMRPIEGITMTVDPDEMKIIQFRDRITVLVPKGDGTEYRESKLKPPFRPSLKRTTVVQPDRPSFNIVGSQI
;
A
#
# COMPACT_ATOMS: atom_id res chain seq x y z
N MET A 1 17.03 44.96 66.89
CA MET A 1 15.72 44.63 66.32
C MET A 1 15.88 44.50 64.81
N ALA A 2 16.05 43.28 64.31
CA ALA A 2 16.09 42.99 62.88
C ALA A 2 15.24 41.74 62.67
N ALA A 3 14.08 41.90 62.05
CA ALA A 3 13.13 40.83 61.78
C ALA A 3 13.48 40.17 60.44
N THR A 4 13.86 38.90 60.48
CA THR A 4 14.09 38.06 59.32
C THR A 4 12.76 37.52 58.78
N SER A 5 12.26 38.14 57.71
CA SER A 5 11.08 37.68 56.97
C SER A 5 11.45 36.49 56.10
N LYS A 6 10.90 35.30 56.39
CA LYS A 6 11.04 34.09 55.56
C LYS A 6 9.90 34.07 54.53
N THR A 7 10.20 34.39 53.28
CA THR A 7 9.29 34.21 52.14
C THR A 7 9.23 32.73 51.75
N PHE A 8 8.09 32.08 51.99
CA PHE A 8 7.76 30.76 51.45
C PHE A 8 7.33 30.89 49.98
N LEU A 9 8.08 30.28 49.06
CA LEU A 9 7.63 30.06 47.68
C LEU A 9 6.66 28.88 47.66
N PHE A 10 5.39 29.13 47.32
CA PHE A 10 4.40 28.09 47.06
C PHE A 10 4.31 27.89 45.54
N ALA A 11 4.92 26.84 45.01
CA ALA A 11 4.83 26.49 43.60
C ALA A 11 3.53 25.69 43.36
N LEU A 12 2.51 26.35 42.81
CA LEU A 12 1.24 25.75 42.43
C LEU A 12 1.42 25.02 41.08
N LEU A 13 1.62 23.70 41.13
CA LEU A 13 1.62 22.83 39.94
C LEU A 13 0.19 22.68 39.40
N LEU A 14 -0.22 23.59 38.50
CA LEU A 14 -1.45 23.44 37.73
C LEU A 14 -1.28 22.23 36.79
N HIS A 15 -1.83 21.08 37.18
CA HIS A 15 -2.04 19.96 36.28
C HIS A 15 -3.20 20.33 35.36
N ILE A 16 -2.88 20.94 34.21
CA ILE A 16 -3.81 21.03 33.10
C ILE A 16 -3.94 19.61 32.55
N SER A 17 -4.90 18.86 33.09
CA SER A 17 -5.43 17.69 32.41
C SER A 17 -6.04 18.18 31.11
N PHE A 18 -5.27 18.07 30.01
CA PHE A 18 -5.86 18.07 28.68
C PHE A 18 -6.85 16.91 28.65
N LEU A 19 -8.13 17.21 28.89
CA LEU A 19 -9.22 16.37 28.43
C LEU A 19 -9.08 16.37 26.91
N ILE A 20 -8.31 15.42 26.38
CA ILE A 20 -8.39 15.06 24.97
C ILE A 20 -9.88 14.77 24.78
N PRO A 21 -10.60 15.55 23.95
CA PRO A 21 -11.98 15.22 23.64
C PRO A 21 -11.93 13.77 23.18
N SER A 22 -12.61 12.88 23.90
CA SER A 22 -12.89 11.55 23.40
C SER A 22 -13.79 11.79 22.19
N HIS A 23 -13.17 12.05 21.05
CA HIS A 23 -13.84 12.01 19.78
C HIS A 23 -14.40 10.59 19.74
N GLN A 24 -15.71 10.47 19.96
CA GLN A 24 -16.38 9.19 19.84
C GLN A 24 -16.27 8.85 18.36
N TYR A 25 -15.22 8.11 18.03
CA TYR A 25 -15.05 7.57 16.69
C TYR A 25 -16.28 6.74 16.39
N HIS A 26 -16.79 6.89 15.17
CA HIS A 26 -17.79 5.96 14.70
C HIS A 26 -17.15 4.56 14.67
N PRO A 27 -17.85 3.48 15.06
CA PRO A 27 -17.28 2.12 15.08
C PRO A 27 -16.74 1.65 13.73
N LEU A 28 -17.16 2.27 12.63
CA LEU A 28 -16.72 2.00 11.26
C LEU A 28 -15.71 3.03 10.72
N ASP A 29 -15.28 4.00 11.52
CA ASP A 29 -14.19 4.90 11.10
C ASP A 29 -12.93 4.08 10.83
N SER A 30 -12.28 4.38 9.70
CA SER A 30 -11.02 3.77 9.30
C SER A 30 -9.95 3.89 10.40
N LEU A 31 -8.94 3.03 10.31
CA LEU A 31 -7.80 3.11 11.21
C LEU A 31 -7.07 4.46 11.05
N THR A 32 -6.71 5.06 12.18
CA THR A 32 -5.93 6.29 12.22
C THR A 32 -4.42 6.01 12.06
N PRO A 33 -3.60 7.01 11.70
CA PRO A 33 -2.13 6.84 11.62
C PRO A 33 -1.48 6.33 12.92
N SER A 34 -1.99 6.76 14.08
CA SER A 34 -1.53 6.26 15.39
C SER A 34 -1.85 4.78 15.58
N GLU A 35 -3.03 4.34 15.14
CA GLU A 35 -3.44 2.93 15.21
C GLU A 35 -2.58 2.06 14.29
N PHE A 36 -2.29 2.50 13.05
CA PHE A 36 -1.33 1.79 12.19
C PHE A 36 0.05 1.65 12.86
N THR A 37 0.53 2.70 13.53
CA THR A 37 1.81 2.66 14.25
C THR A 37 1.75 1.67 15.42
N GLN A 38 0.64 1.63 16.15
CA GLN A 38 0.42 0.70 17.26
C GLN A 38 0.34 -0.74 16.76
N ILE A 39 -0.42 -1.02 15.71
CA ILE A 39 -0.54 -2.34 15.06
C ILE A 39 0.84 -2.83 14.62
N ARG A 40 1.60 -1.99 13.93
CA ARG A 40 2.97 -2.30 13.51
C ARG A 40 3.83 -2.66 14.72
N SER A 41 3.76 -1.90 15.81
CA SER A 41 4.53 -2.17 17.03
C SER A 41 4.16 -3.52 17.65
N ILE A 42 2.86 -3.81 17.80
CA ILE A 42 2.37 -5.06 18.38
C ILE A 42 2.84 -6.27 17.54
N VAL A 43 2.64 -6.22 16.22
CA VAL A 43 2.99 -7.34 15.34
C VAL A 43 4.51 -7.51 15.23
N THR A 44 5.29 -6.44 15.09
CA THR A 44 6.77 -6.53 15.02
C THR A 44 7.41 -6.93 16.35
N LYS A 45 6.77 -6.65 17.49
CA LYS A 45 7.20 -7.18 18.79
C LYS A 45 7.00 -8.69 18.88
N ALA A 46 5.88 -9.19 18.35
CA ALA A 46 5.60 -10.63 18.30
C ALA A 46 6.47 -11.36 17.26
N TYR A 47 6.84 -10.67 16.16
CA TYR A 47 7.70 -11.19 15.10
C TYR A 47 8.85 -10.22 14.79
N PRO A 48 9.91 -10.24 15.61
CA PRO A 48 11.05 -9.35 15.42
C PRO A 48 11.74 -9.59 14.07
N LYS A 49 12.06 -8.51 13.35
CA LYS A 49 12.76 -8.57 12.05
C LYS A 49 14.14 -9.23 12.13
N SER A 50 14.72 -9.35 13.32
CA SER A 50 16.00 -10.05 13.54
C SER A 50 15.90 -11.56 13.38
N THR A 51 14.71 -12.14 13.54
CA THR A 51 14.49 -13.59 13.49
C THR A 51 13.44 -14.02 12.48
N HIS A 52 12.61 -13.09 11.99
CA HIS A 52 11.54 -13.36 11.04
C HIS A 52 11.60 -12.42 9.84
N ASN A 53 11.29 -12.95 8.66
CA ASN A 53 10.97 -12.13 7.50
C ASN A 53 9.47 -11.79 7.54
N LEU A 54 9.15 -10.52 7.85
CA LEU A 54 7.78 -10.03 8.02
C LEU A 54 7.48 -8.91 7.02
N THR A 55 6.43 -9.10 6.23
CA THR A 55 5.82 -8.05 5.40
C THR A 55 4.31 -7.99 5.63
N PHE A 56 3.73 -6.78 5.52
CA PHE A 56 2.30 -6.54 5.69
C PHE A 56 1.65 -6.36 4.32
N GLN A 57 0.71 -7.22 3.96
CA GLN A 57 -0.01 -7.15 2.67
C GLN A 57 -1.35 -6.44 2.81
N TYR A 58 -1.95 -6.50 3.99
CA TYR A 58 -3.16 -5.77 4.30
C TYR A 58 -3.20 -5.42 5.78
N VAL A 59 -3.62 -4.19 6.08
CA VAL A 59 -3.96 -3.75 7.43
C VAL A 59 -5.23 -2.89 7.33
N GLY A 60 -6.29 -3.32 7.99
CA GLY A 60 -7.56 -2.62 7.99
C GLY A 60 -8.32 -2.82 9.28
N LEU A 61 -9.41 -2.07 9.45
CA LEU A 61 -10.30 -2.22 10.60
C LEU A 61 -10.91 -3.64 10.57
N GLU A 62 -10.89 -4.33 11.71
CA GLU A 62 -11.68 -5.55 11.89
C GLU A 62 -13.13 -5.12 12.15
N GLU A 63 -13.98 -5.31 11.15
CA GLU A 63 -15.38 -4.91 11.23
C GLU A 63 -16.11 -5.71 12.32
N ARG A 64 -16.91 -4.99 13.12
CA ARG A 64 -17.78 -5.63 14.09
C ARG A 64 -18.99 -6.24 13.41
N THR A 65 -19.61 -7.22 14.07
CA THR A 65 -20.82 -7.82 13.55
C THR A 65 -21.87 -6.75 13.29
N LYS A 66 -22.66 -6.96 12.23
CA LYS A 66 -23.76 -6.06 11.89
C LYS A 66 -24.68 -5.78 13.09
N GLN A 67 -24.95 -6.80 13.91
CA GLN A 67 -25.77 -6.66 15.09
C GLN A 67 -25.16 -5.68 16.11
N THR A 68 -23.86 -5.79 16.40
CA THR A 68 -23.16 -4.87 17.32
C THR A 68 -23.24 -3.43 16.84
N VAL A 69 -23.02 -3.19 15.55
CA VAL A 69 -23.10 -1.83 14.97
C VAL A 69 -24.53 -1.29 15.03
N LEU A 70 -25.54 -2.10 14.71
CA LEU A 70 -26.94 -1.70 14.79
C LEU A 70 -27.40 -1.39 16.22
N SER A 71 -26.97 -2.16 17.21
CA SER A 71 -27.27 -1.88 18.63
C SER A 71 -26.58 -0.59 19.11
N TRP A 72 -25.33 -0.35 18.69
CA TRP A 72 -24.63 0.92 18.96
C TRP A 72 -25.37 2.12 18.36
N LEU A 73 -25.80 2.03 17.09
CA LEU A 73 -26.55 3.10 16.41
C LEU A 73 -27.90 3.42 17.09
N ARG A 74 -28.53 2.42 17.71
CA ARG A 74 -29.78 2.62 18.48
C ARG A 74 -29.56 3.18 19.88
N ASN A 75 -28.30 3.46 20.26
CA ASN A 75 -27.89 3.83 21.61
C ASN A 75 -28.28 2.78 22.67
N GLU A 76 -28.45 1.51 22.28
CA GLU A 76 -28.64 0.40 23.24
C GLU A 76 -27.35 0.17 24.05
N THR A 77 -26.20 0.57 23.50
CA THR A 77 -24.89 0.56 24.15
C THR A 77 -24.28 1.95 24.11
N THR A 78 -23.91 2.53 25.26
CA THR A 78 -23.25 3.85 25.34
C THR A 78 -21.74 3.83 25.09
N THR A 79 -21.15 2.64 25.02
CA THR A 79 -19.71 2.43 24.82
C THR A 79 -19.42 1.96 23.41
N ASN A 80 -18.39 2.54 22.77
CA ASN A 80 -17.89 2.04 21.50
C ASN A 80 -17.40 0.59 21.66
N PRO A 81 -17.65 -0.29 20.67
CA PRO A 81 -17.04 -1.61 20.67
C PRO A 81 -15.50 -1.46 20.62
N PRO A 82 -14.74 -2.44 21.13
CA PRO A 82 -13.29 -2.38 21.08
C PRO A 82 -12.82 -2.21 19.63
N ARG A 83 -11.80 -1.38 19.40
CA ARG A 83 -11.22 -1.22 18.07
C ARG A 83 -10.19 -2.31 17.85
N GLN A 84 -10.41 -3.11 16.80
CA GLN A 84 -9.54 -4.18 16.36
C GLN A 84 -9.11 -3.96 14.93
N ALA A 85 -7.98 -4.51 14.56
CA ALA A 85 -7.47 -4.50 13.19
C ALA A 85 -7.33 -5.93 12.66
N PHE A 86 -7.75 -6.11 11.41
CA PHE A 86 -7.46 -7.29 10.62
C PHE A 86 -6.18 -7.06 9.83
N VAL A 87 -5.23 -7.97 10.00
CA VAL A 87 -3.92 -7.91 9.37
C VAL A 87 -3.71 -9.19 8.57
N VAL A 88 -3.38 -9.04 7.28
CA VAL A 88 -2.83 -10.12 6.48
C VAL A 88 -1.34 -9.86 6.32
N ALA A 89 -0.54 -10.74 6.90
CA ALA A 89 0.92 -10.63 6.91
C ALA A 89 1.56 -11.88 6.33
N ARG A 90 2.71 -11.70 5.68
CA ARG A 90 3.62 -12.77 5.27
C ARG A 90 4.72 -12.86 6.32
N ILE A 91 4.84 -14.01 6.96
CA ILE A 91 5.85 -14.31 7.97
C ILE A 91 6.56 -15.59 7.54
N ASP A 92 7.86 -15.52 7.28
CA ASP A 92 8.69 -16.67 6.88
C ASP A 92 8.07 -17.48 5.74
N HIS A 93 7.64 -16.77 4.70
CA HIS A 93 6.98 -17.31 3.53
C HIS A 93 5.62 -18.01 3.80
N GLN A 94 4.97 -17.76 4.94
CA GLN A 94 3.61 -18.19 5.24
C GLN A 94 2.65 -17.01 5.38
N THR A 95 1.41 -17.19 4.94
CA THR A 95 0.37 -16.17 5.06
C THR A 95 -0.36 -16.35 6.38
N HIS A 96 -0.44 -15.28 7.17
CA HIS A 96 -1.17 -15.26 8.43
C HIS A 96 -2.27 -14.20 8.41
N GLU A 97 -3.45 -14.60 8.85
CA GLU A 97 -4.57 -13.75 9.21
C GLU A 97 -4.48 -13.47 10.72
N ILE A 98 -4.34 -12.21 11.09
CA ILE A 98 -4.06 -11.78 12.47
C ILE A 98 -5.11 -10.75 12.87
N ILE A 99 -5.69 -10.91 14.06
CA ILE A 99 -6.54 -9.89 14.69
C ILE A 99 -5.74 -9.26 15.82
N VAL A 100 -5.61 -7.93 15.76
CA VAL A 100 -4.94 -7.12 16.77
C VAL A 100 -5.99 -6.31 17.52
N ASP A 101 -6.01 -6.40 18.85
CA ASP A 101 -6.83 -5.55 19.70
C ASP A 101 -6.02 -4.36 20.19
N LEU A 102 -6.47 -3.15 19.83
CA LEU A 102 -5.75 -1.91 20.09
C LEU A 102 -5.92 -1.43 21.54
N SER A 103 -7.00 -1.86 22.20
CA SER A 103 -7.26 -1.54 23.60
C SER A 103 -6.44 -2.44 24.51
N LEU A 104 -6.38 -3.74 24.19
CA LEU A 104 -5.56 -4.71 24.92
C LEU A 104 -4.07 -4.66 24.53
N GLN A 105 -3.75 -4.04 23.40
CA GLN A 105 -2.40 -3.94 22.83
C GLN A 105 -1.77 -5.29 22.52
N GLU A 106 -2.56 -6.25 22.04
CA GLU A 106 -2.11 -7.62 21.81
C GLU A 106 -2.73 -8.25 20.56
N ILE A 107 -2.13 -9.36 20.12
CA ILE A 107 -2.70 -10.23 19.09
C ILE A 107 -3.71 -11.16 19.77
N THR A 108 -4.98 -11.02 19.43
CA THR A 108 -6.07 -11.83 20.03
C THR A 108 -6.41 -13.06 19.19
N SER A 109 -6.05 -13.06 17.90
CA SER A 109 -6.20 -14.22 17.03
C SER A 109 -5.09 -14.27 15.99
N LYS A 110 -4.62 -15.48 15.68
CA LYS A 110 -3.70 -15.77 14.58
C LYS A 110 -4.12 -17.07 13.92
N LYS A 111 -4.24 -17.04 12.59
CA LYS A 111 -4.52 -18.21 11.77
C LYS A 111 -3.58 -18.24 10.57
N THR A 112 -2.95 -19.39 10.32
CA THR A 112 -2.20 -19.60 9.07
C THR A 112 -3.18 -19.94 7.96
N TYR A 113 -3.12 -19.19 6.86
CA TYR A 113 -3.92 -19.45 5.67
C TYR A 113 -3.25 -20.54 4.83
N ASN A 114 -3.93 -21.69 4.71
CA ASN A 114 -3.45 -22.84 3.95
C ASN A 114 -4.20 -23.05 2.62
N GLY A 115 -5.08 -22.12 2.24
CA GLY A 115 -5.81 -22.18 0.97
C GLY A 115 -4.91 -21.94 -0.26
N TYR A 116 -5.50 -21.88 -1.44
CA TYR A 116 -4.76 -21.82 -2.72
C TYR A 116 -4.27 -20.41 -3.10
N GLY A 117 -4.97 -19.37 -2.67
CA GLY A 117 -4.65 -17.98 -3.04
C GLY A 117 -3.47 -17.40 -2.28
N TYR A 118 -2.97 -16.27 -2.77
CA TYR A 118 -1.94 -15.47 -2.10
C TYR A 118 -2.48 -14.07 -1.80
N PRO A 119 -1.95 -13.39 -0.77
CA PRO A 119 -2.33 -12.02 -0.48
C PRO A 119 -1.83 -11.05 -1.55
N LEU A 120 -2.30 -9.80 -1.46
CA LEU A 120 -1.88 -8.70 -2.33
C LEU A 120 -0.34 -8.58 -2.37
N LEU A 121 0.19 -8.22 -3.54
CA LEU A 121 1.59 -7.82 -3.66
C LEU A 121 1.78 -6.47 -2.99
N THR A 122 2.87 -6.29 -2.25
CA THR A 122 3.24 -4.96 -1.77
C THR A 122 3.89 -4.16 -2.91
N GLU A 123 3.93 -2.84 -2.78
CA GLU A 123 4.66 -1.98 -3.71
C GLU A 123 6.16 -2.30 -3.67
N GLU A 124 6.73 -2.47 -2.47
CA GLU A 124 8.14 -2.85 -2.26
C GLU A 124 8.50 -4.18 -2.95
N GLU A 125 7.64 -5.21 -2.83
CA GLU A 125 7.85 -6.51 -3.51
C GLU A 125 7.89 -6.33 -5.04
N GLN A 126 7.03 -5.46 -5.59
CA GLN A 126 6.97 -5.22 -7.03
C GLN A 126 8.18 -4.41 -7.51
N GLU A 127 8.56 -3.35 -6.80
CA GLU A 127 9.74 -2.56 -7.11
C GLU A 127 11.02 -3.41 -7.10
N ASP A 128 11.20 -4.22 -6.07
CA ASP A 128 12.37 -5.09 -5.94
C ASP A 128 12.39 -6.18 -7.02
N ALA A 129 11.24 -6.76 -7.35
CA ALA A 129 11.11 -7.70 -8.46
C ALA A 129 11.48 -7.05 -9.80
N ASN A 130 11.03 -5.82 -10.05
CA ASN A 130 11.29 -5.10 -11.30
C ASN A 130 12.79 -4.77 -11.45
N LYS A 131 13.49 -4.45 -10.36
CA LYS A 131 14.94 -4.17 -10.35
C LYS A 131 15.78 -5.39 -10.75
N LEU A 132 15.27 -6.62 -10.59
CA LEU A 132 16.00 -7.84 -10.98
C LEU A 132 16.33 -7.86 -12.48
N ALA A 133 15.50 -7.26 -13.33
CA ALA A 133 15.69 -7.28 -14.78
C ALA A 133 17.04 -6.67 -15.18
N SER A 134 17.39 -5.50 -14.66
CA SER A 134 18.59 -4.74 -15.07
C SER A 134 19.91 -5.45 -14.75
N THR A 135 19.88 -6.41 -13.81
CA THR A 135 21.06 -7.18 -13.40
C THR A 135 21.05 -8.61 -13.92
N TYR A 136 19.98 -9.06 -14.59
CA TYR A 136 19.85 -10.43 -15.05
C TYR A 136 20.59 -10.65 -16.38
N PRO A 137 21.68 -11.45 -16.44
CA PRO A 137 22.58 -11.46 -17.59
C PRO A 137 21.92 -11.81 -18.92
N LEU A 138 20.98 -12.76 -18.93
CA LEU A 138 20.27 -13.16 -20.13
C LEU A 138 19.34 -12.06 -20.65
N PHE A 139 18.72 -11.28 -19.75
CA PHE A 139 17.89 -10.15 -20.14
C PHE A 139 18.74 -9.02 -20.69
N VAL A 140 19.83 -8.66 -20.00
CA VAL A 140 20.78 -7.62 -20.46
C VAL A 140 21.32 -7.95 -21.85
N ALA A 141 21.71 -9.21 -22.09
CA ALA A 141 22.14 -9.66 -23.41
C ALA A 141 21.03 -9.55 -24.48
N SER A 142 19.77 -9.84 -24.09
CA SER A 142 18.61 -9.76 -24.98
C SER A 142 18.23 -8.33 -25.35
N ILE A 143 18.38 -7.39 -24.44
CA ILE A 143 18.21 -5.94 -24.66
C ILE A 143 19.33 -5.41 -25.58
N SER A 144 20.58 -5.77 -25.30
CA SER A 144 21.74 -5.41 -26.14
C SER A 144 21.61 -5.95 -27.57
N LYS A 145 21.19 -7.21 -27.74
CA LYS A 145 20.91 -7.80 -29.06
C LYS A 145 19.83 -7.05 -29.86
N ARG A 146 18.89 -6.39 -29.18
CA ARG A 146 17.84 -5.55 -29.80
C ARG A 146 18.31 -4.13 -30.11
N GLY A 147 19.54 -3.76 -29.74
CA GLY A 147 20.06 -2.41 -29.90
C GLY A 147 19.39 -1.38 -28.98
N LEU A 148 18.77 -1.84 -27.89
CA LEU A 148 18.09 -0.98 -26.92
C LEU A 148 19.04 -0.59 -25.79
N LYS A 149 18.86 0.61 -25.25
CA LYS A 149 19.58 1.11 -24.07
C LYS A 149 18.93 0.55 -22.81
N LEU A 150 19.70 -0.07 -21.92
CA LEU A 150 19.15 -0.70 -20.72
C LEU A 150 18.53 0.33 -19.75
N GLU A 151 19.11 1.51 -19.68
CA GLU A 151 18.65 2.64 -18.84
C GLU A 151 17.31 3.24 -19.28
N GLU A 152 16.83 2.91 -20.48
CA GLU A 152 15.53 3.33 -21.02
C GLU A 152 14.49 2.20 -20.92
N VAL A 153 14.83 1.08 -20.25
CA VAL A 153 13.94 -0.07 -20.07
C VAL A 153 13.30 -0.03 -18.69
N GLU A 154 11.96 -0.03 -18.67
CA GLU A 154 11.16 -0.13 -17.46
C GLU A 154 10.41 -1.46 -17.44
N CYS A 155 10.43 -2.16 -16.32
CA CYS A 155 9.75 -3.44 -16.17
C CYS A 155 8.65 -3.36 -15.12
N GLY A 156 7.55 -4.06 -15.36
CA GLY A 156 6.42 -4.18 -14.43
C GLY A 156 6.12 -5.64 -14.10
N SER A 157 5.66 -5.87 -12.88
CA SER A 157 5.23 -7.17 -12.38
C SER A 157 3.73 -7.34 -12.56
N PHE A 158 3.32 -8.46 -13.16
CA PHE A 158 1.95 -8.77 -13.51
C PHE A 158 1.54 -10.11 -12.90
N THR A 159 0.37 -10.13 -12.25
CA THR A 159 -0.20 -11.35 -11.70
C THR A 159 -0.60 -12.31 -12.81
N LEU A 160 -0.31 -13.60 -12.62
CA LEU A 160 -0.64 -14.64 -13.60
C LEU A 160 -2.04 -15.21 -13.43
N GLY A 161 -2.57 -15.26 -12.21
CA GLY A 161 -3.73 -16.09 -11.91
C GLY A 161 -3.36 -17.57 -11.87
N TRP A 162 -4.31 -18.44 -12.19
CA TRP A 162 -4.18 -19.91 -12.15
C TRP A 162 -4.81 -20.52 -13.40
N PHE A 163 -4.14 -21.50 -14.01
CA PHE A 163 -4.49 -22.11 -15.30
C PHE A 163 -4.64 -23.64 -15.23
N GLY A 164 -4.93 -24.21 -14.06
CA GLY A 164 -5.11 -25.66 -13.89
C GLY A 164 -3.85 -26.42 -13.49
N GLU A 165 -2.72 -25.73 -13.33
CA GLU A 165 -1.48 -26.33 -12.86
C GLU A 165 -1.60 -26.82 -11.41
N GLU A 166 -0.81 -27.85 -11.08
CA GLU A 166 -0.66 -28.30 -9.71
C GLU A 166 -0.12 -27.18 -8.83
N ARG A 167 -0.64 -27.11 -7.60
CA ARG A 167 -0.21 -26.11 -6.61
C ARG A 167 1.28 -26.26 -6.35
N LYS A 168 2.04 -25.28 -6.82
CA LYS A 168 3.43 -25.06 -6.41
C LYS A 168 3.37 -24.10 -5.22
N ASN A 169 4.02 -24.42 -4.11
CA ASN A 169 4.11 -23.55 -2.93
C ASN A 169 5.05 -22.36 -3.19
N LYS A 170 4.74 -21.56 -4.22
CA LYS A 170 5.51 -20.40 -4.67
C LYS A 170 4.55 -19.33 -5.15
N ARG A 171 4.81 -18.09 -4.75
CA ARG A 171 4.20 -16.93 -5.39
C ARG A 171 4.90 -16.71 -6.72
N ILE A 172 4.15 -16.34 -7.75
CA ILE A 172 4.69 -16.15 -9.09
C ILE A 172 4.08 -14.91 -9.72
N VAL A 173 4.94 -14.04 -10.23
CA VAL A 173 4.56 -12.93 -11.11
C VAL A 173 5.28 -13.04 -12.45
N LYS A 174 4.64 -12.56 -13.51
CA LYS A 174 5.31 -12.34 -14.80
C LYS A 174 5.79 -10.92 -14.87
N MET A 175 7.04 -10.76 -15.28
CA MET A 175 7.62 -9.45 -15.54
C MET A 175 7.63 -9.20 -17.06
N MET A 176 7.06 -8.06 -17.45
CA MET A 176 7.03 -7.54 -18.81
C MET A 176 7.70 -6.17 -18.80
N CYS A 177 8.40 -5.83 -19.89
CA CYS A 177 9.20 -4.63 -19.94
C CYS A 177 8.83 -3.76 -21.15
N TYR A 178 9.08 -2.46 -21.01
CA TYR A 178 8.69 -1.39 -21.89
C TYR A 178 9.89 -0.48 -22.13
N TYR A 179 9.84 0.33 -23.18
CA TYR A 179 10.94 1.20 -23.59
C TYR A 179 10.50 2.67 -23.62
N LEU A 180 11.22 3.54 -22.92
CA LEU A 180 10.87 4.95 -22.77
C LEU A 180 11.36 5.80 -23.94
N ASP A 181 12.68 5.88 -24.17
CA ASP A 181 13.42 6.55 -25.25
C ASP A 181 12.63 7.67 -25.97
N GLY A 182 12.49 8.79 -25.27
CA GLY A 182 11.83 9.99 -25.78
C GLY A 182 10.36 10.17 -25.40
N THR A 183 9.71 9.18 -24.76
CA THR A 183 8.33 9.29 -24.22
C THR A 183 8.23 8.66 -22.83
N LEU A 184 7.28 9.15 -22.02
CA LEU A 184 6.91 8.49 -20.76
C LEU A 184 5.69 7.56 -20.91
N ASN A 185 5.14 7.43 -22.12
CA ASN A 185 4.04 6.51 -22.38
C ASN A 185 4.58 5.10 -22.67
N ALA A 186 5.11 4.47 -21.62
CA ALA A 186 5.77 3.16 -21.69
C ALA A 186 4.84 2.07 -22.25
N ASP A 187 3.56 2.09 -21.88
CA ASP A 187 2.56 1.10 -22.29
C ASP A 187 2.38 1.02 -23.81
N MET A 188 2.68 2.09 -24.53
CA MET A 188 2.65 2.13 -26.01
C MET A 188 3.90 1.55 -26.66
N ARG A 189 4.91 1.16 -25.87
CA ARG A 189 6.22 0.71 -26.33
C ARG A 189 6.69 -0.57 -25.62
N PRO A 190 5.92 -1.67 -25.67
CA PRO A 190 6.33 -2.93 -25.08
C PRO A 190 7.57 -3.52 -25.76
N ILE A 191 8.44 -4.14 -24.98
CA ILE A 191 9.54 -4.98 -25.45
C ILE A 191 9.01 -6.40 -25.57
N GLU A 192 8.43 -6.68 -26.72
CA GLU A 192 7.74 -7.93 -27.00
C GLU A 192 8.67 -9.14 -27.14
N GLY A 193 8.08 -10.31 -26.90
CA GLY A 193 8.74 -11.61 -27.08
C GLY A 193 9.63 -12.06 -25.92
N ILE A 194 9.95 -11.17 -24.98
CA ILE A 194 10.62 -11.51 -23.72
C ILE A 194 9.58 -11.70 -22.61
N THR A 195 9.76 -12.72 -21.79
CA THR A 195 8.98 -12.91 -20.58
C THR A 195 9.89 -13.43 -19.48
N MET A 196 9.83 -12.78 -18.32
CA MET A 196 10.49 -13.22 -17.10
C MET A 196 9.45 -13.68 -16.10
N THR A 197 9.77 -14.71 -15.34
CA THR A 197 8.94 -15.18 -14.23
C THR A 197 9.74 -15.00 -12.95
N VAL A 198 9.16 -14.29 -11.98
CA VAL A 198 9.79 -13.96 -10.70
C VAL A 198 9.04 -14.64 -9.57
N ASP A 199 9.81 -15.16 -8.61
CA ASP A 199 9.33 -15.59 -7.30
C ASP A 199 9.58 -14.44 -6.30
N PRO A 200 8.53 -13.72 -5.84
CA PRO A 200 8.68 -12.56 -4.98
C PRO A 200 8.98 -12.93 -3.52
N ASP A 201 8.77 -14.19 -3.10
CA ASP A 201 9.20 -14.61 -1.75
C ASP A 201 10.72 -14.76 -1.68
N GLU A 202 11.30 -15.29 -2.75
CA GLU A 202 12.74 -15.55 -2.88
C GLU A 202 13.49 -14.41 -3.59
N MET A 203 12.76 -13.40 -4.05
CA MET A 203 13.23 -12.28 -4.86
C MET A 203 14.18 -12.70 -5.99
N LYS A 204 13.75 -13.66 -6.83
CA LYS A 204 14.58 -14.22 -7.90
C LYS A 204 13.82 -14.49 -9.19
N ILE A 205 14.48 -14.30 -10.33
CA ILE A 205 14.00 -14.73 -11.64
C ILE A 205 14.15 -16.26 -11.72
N ILE A 206 13.03 -16.97 -11.82
CA ILE A 206 12.97 -18.44 -11.88
C ILE A 206 12.77 -18.97 -13.30
N GLN A 207 12.40 -18.11 -14.25
CA GLN A 207 12.30 -18.48 -15.65
C GLN A 207 12.54 -17.25 -16.53
N PHE A 208 13.25 -17.48 -17.63
CA PHE A 208 13.48 -16.50 -18.68
C PHE A 208 13.14 -17.12 -20.02
N ARG A 209 12.40 -16.39 -20.84
CA ARG A 209 12.08 -16.79 -22.22
C ARG A 209 12.22 -15.58 -23.14
N ASP A 210 13.14 -15.64 -24.08
CA ASP A 210 13.21 -14.73 -25.22
C ASP A 210 12.83 -15.53 -26.48
N ARG A 211 11.59 -15.35 -26.93
CA ARG A 211 10.97 -16.20 -27.96
C ARG A 211 11.10 -15.63 -29.36
N ILE A 212 10.88 -14.32 -29.48
CA ILE A 212 10.83 -13.60 -30.75
C ILE A 212 11.44 -12.22 -30.55
N THR A 213 12.05 -11.70 -31.61
CA THR A 213 12.53 -10.32 -31.66
C THR A 213 11.66 -9.56 -32.65
N VAL A 214 10.94 -8.56 -32.15
CA VAL A 214 10.16 -7.62 -32.95
C VAL A 214 10.62 -6.20 -32.63
N LEU A 215 10.38 -5.27 -33.57
CA LEU A 215 10.72 -3.87 -33.36
C LEU A 215 9.84 -3.26 -32.28
N VAL A 216 10.45 -2.50 -31.37
CA VAL A 216 9.72 -1.69 -30.41
C VAL A 216 8.99 -0.56 -31.16
N PRO A 217 7.70 -0.30 -30.88
CA PRO A 217 7.00 0.84 -31.46
C PRO A 217 7.75 2.17 -31.23
N LYS A 218 7.58 3.12 -32.14
CA LYS A 218 8.15 4.47 -31.98
C LYS A 218 7.38 5.24 -30.89
N GLY A 219 8.06 6.17 -30.22
CA GLY A 219 7.43 7.08 -29.25
C GLY A 219 6.67 8.25 -29.87
N ASP A 220 6.80 8.45 -31.19
CA ASP A 220 6.15 9.56 -31.88
C ASP A 220 4.63 9.46 -31.78
N GLY A 221 3.98 10.54 -31.35
CA GLY A 221 2.52 10.62 -31.23
C GLY A 221 1.93 9.92 -30.00
N THR A 222 2.74 9.41 -29.07
CA THR A 222 2.25 8.75 -27.84
C THR A 222 2.27 9.65 -26.60
N GLU A 223 2.92 10.82 -26.67
CA GLU A 223 2.99 11.77 -25.56
C GLU A 223 1.61 12.33 -25.21
N TYR A 224 1.32 12.43 -23.91
CA TYR A 224 0.03 12.88 -23.39
C TYR A 224 0.14 14.09 -22.47
N ARG A 225 1.35 14.44 -22.02
CA ARG A 225 1.59 15.59 -21.14
C ARG A 225 1.55 16.87 -21.95
N GLU A 226 0.60 17.74 -21.63
CA GLU A 226 0.39 19.02 -22.31
C GLU A 226 1.70 19.83 -22.49
N SER A 227 2.57 19.84 -21.47
CA SER A 227 3.85 20.57 -21.48
C SER A 227 4.88 20.05 -22.50
N LYS A 228 4.65 18.89 -23.11
CA LYS A 228 5.52 18.27 -24.12
C LYS A 228 4.89 18.22 -25.50
N LEU A 229 3.59 18.54 -25.61
CA LEU A 229 2.87 18.55 -26.87
C LEU A 229 3.24 19.76 -27.72
N LYS A 230 3.11 19.60 -29.03
CA LYS A 230 3.32 20.67 -30.02
C LYS A 230 1.99 21.07 -30.67
N PRO A 231 1.84 22.32 -31.13
CA PRO A 231 0.67 22.74 -31.90
C PRO A 231 0.43 21.87 -33.16
N PRO A 232 -0.82 21.81 -33.68
CA PRO A 232 -1.98 22.58 -33.25
C PRO A 232 -2.68 21.98 -32.02
N PHE A 233 -3.07 22.85 -31.08
CA PHE A 233 -3.95 22.46 -29.98
C PHE A 233 -5.41 22.63 -30.36
N ARG A 234 -6.30 21.96 -29.61
CA ARG A 234 -7.74 22.17 -29.72
C ARG A 234 -8.11 23.66 -29.50
N PRO A 235 -9.23 24.15 -30.04
CA PRO A 235 -9.71 25.50 -29.78
C PRO A 235 -9.83 25.77 -28.28
N SER A 236 -9.50 26.99 -27.86
CA SER A 236 -9.66 27.41 -26.48
C SER A 236 -11.13 27.33 -26.06
N LEU A 237 -11.39 26.73 -24.90
CA LEU A 237 -12.72 26.72 -24.30
C LEU A 237 -12.93 28.02 -23.51
N LYS A 238 -14.16 28.55 -23.53
CA LYS A 238 -14.52 29.67 -22.65
C LYS A 238 -14.48 29.21 -21.19
N ARG A 239 -13.96 30.05 -20.30
CA ARG A 239 -13.93 29.77 -18.86
C ARG A 239 -15.35 29.74 -18.30
N THR A 240 -15.62 28.75 -17.45
CA THR A 240 -16.85 28.65 -16.66
C THR A 240 -16.51 28.65 -15.18
N THR A 241 -17.36 29.27 -14.35
CA THR A 241 -17.22 29.30 -12.90
C THR A 241 -18.52 28.81 -12.25
N VAL A 242 -18.39 27.95 -11.25
CA VAL A 242 -19.49 27.47 -10.41
C VAL A 242 -19.29 28.02 -9.01
N VAL A 243 -20.31 28.64 -8.42
CA VAL A 243 -20.28 29.23 -7.08
C VAL A 243 -21.49 28.72 -6.30
N GLN A 244 -21.30 28.40 -5.02
CA GLN A 244 -22.37 28.09 -4.06
C GLN A 244 -22.36 29.18 -2.97
N PRO A 245 -23.06 30.32 -3.16
CA PRO A 245 -22.99 31.46 -2.25
C PRO A 245 -23.33 31.11 -0.79
N ASP A 246 -24.28 30.19 -0.62
CA ASP A 246 -24.81 29.80 0.68
C ASP A 246 -24.18 28.49 1.22
N ARG A 247 -23.04 28.08 0.67
CA ARG A 247 -22.33 26.80 0.96
C ARG A 247 -23.09 25.57 0.41
N PRO A 248 -22.48 24.37 0.46
CA PRO A 248 -23.18 23.14 0.10
C PRO A 248 -24.32 22.81 1.07
N SER A 249 -25.36 22.11 0.58
CA SER A 249 -26.50 21.67 1.39
C SER A 249 -26.21 20.44 2.27
N PHE A 250 -25.03 19.82 2.14
CA PHE A 250 -24.62 18.66 2.94
C PHE A 250 -23.72 19.08 4.10
N ASN A 251 -23.71 18.28 5.16
CA ASN A 251 -22.83 18.47 6.31
C ASN A 251 -21.95 17.23 6.50
N ILE A 252 -20.67 17.41 6.80
CA ILE A 252 -19.76 16.29 7.04
C ILE A 252 -19.30 16.34 8.50
N VAL A 253 -19.56 15.28 9.25
CA VAL A 253 -19.10 15.10 10.64
C VAL A 253 -18.26 13.83 10.70
N GLY A 254 -16.94 13.99 10.75
CA GLY A 254 -16.02 12.84 10.61
C GLY A 254 -16.20 12.17 9.25
N SER A 255 -16.54 10.88 9.26
CA SER A 255 -16.83 10.10 8.04
C SER A 255 -18.32 10.05 7.66
N GLN A 256 -19.19 10.75 8.41
CA GLN A 256 -20.63 10.80 8.15
C GLN A 256 -20.98 12.01 7.28
N ILE A 257 -21.80 11.78 6.24
CA ILE A 257 -22.35 12.79 5.31
C ILE A 257 -23.85 12.90 5.54
#